data_AF-A0A094G044-F1
#
_entry.id   AF-A0A094G044-F1
#
_cell.length_a   1.000
_cell.length_b   1.000
_cell.length_c   1.000
_cell.angle_alpha   90.00
_cell.angle_beta   90.00
_cell.angle_gamma   90.00
#
_symmetry.space_group_name_H-M   'P 1'
#
loop_
_entity.id
_entity.type
_entity.pdbx_description
1 polymer ?
#
loop_
_entity_poly.entity_id
_entity_poly.type
_entity_poly.pdbx_seq_one_letter_code
_entity_poly.pdbx_strand_id
1 'polypeptide(L)'
;MTPEQLLLIDAVLTLPETSLEKECQRRIMAINAVTAYCSVEEGVTFRRSRAAQPDPPVSAVKDEKPLRSEADIMLRHAISSVTTDKRPTICFACLGNPNLTIRERVVSFASPGCLTRHFMRKHVRRLGVNEPTECRICDVRLEHRMHFQSHAEKFHGTVCRSSN
;
A
#
# COMPACT_ATOMS: atom_id res chain seq x y z
N MET A 1 27.70 -1.72 -6.76
CA MET A 1 27.44 -2.86 -7.66
C MET A 1 27.86 -4.10 -6.92
N THR A 2 26.92 -4.98 -6.62
CA THR A 2 27.24 -6.25 -5.94
C THR A 2 27.83 -7.24 -6.94
N PRO A 3 28.55 -8.27 -6.49
CA PRO A 3 29.07 -9.33 -7.37
C PRO A 3 27.98 -10.00 -8.19
N GLU A 4 26.80 -10.20 -7.62
CA GLU A 4 25.64 -10.81 -8.28
C GLU A 4 25.08 -9.90 -9.38
N GLN A 5 25.14 -8.57 -9.19
CA GLN A 5 24.73 -7.59 -10.20
C GLN A 5 25.65 -7.63 -11.43
N LEU A 6 26.95 -7.74 -11.21
CA LEU A 6 27.95 -7.86 -12.28
C LEU A 6 27.76 -9.15 -13.07
N LEU A 7 27.56 -10.27 -12.35
CA LEU A 7 27.31 -11.57 -12.95
C LEU A 7 26.00 -11.60 -13.75
N LEU A 8 24.95 -10.94 -13.26
CA LEU A 8 23.70 -10.81 -13.99
C LEU A 8 23.90 -10.05 -15.31
N ILE A 9 24.56 -8.90 -15.26
CA ILE A 9 24.80 -8.06 -16.44
C ILE A 9 25.61 -8.84 -17.48
N ASP A 10 26.69 -9.49 -17.06
CA ASP A 10 27.55 -10.29 -17.92
C ASP A 10 26.76 -11.44 -18.58
N ALA A 11 26.04 -12.24 -17.78
CA ALA A 11 25.33 -13.41 -18.27
C ALA A 11 24.15 -13.06 -19.20
N VAL A 12 23.44 -11.95 -18.96
CA VAL A 12 22.30 -11.51 -19.79
C VAL A 12 22.76 -10.85 -21.09
N LEU A 13 23.87 -10.11 -21.06
CA LEU A 13 24.40 -9.42 -22.24
C LEU A 13 25.34 -10.28 -23.08
N THR A 14 25.73 -11.47 -22.61
CA THR A 14 26.50 -12.44 -23.39
C THR A 14 25.77 -12.78 -24.70
N LEU A 15 26.46 -12.78 -25.83
CA LEU A 15 25.86 -13.07 -27.14
C LEU A 15 25.49 -14.56 -27.30
N PRO A 16 24.50 -14.90 -28.14
CA PRO A 16 24.17 -16.29 -28.45
C PRO A 16 25.35 -17.04 -29.06
N GLU A 17 25.50 -18.31 -28.66
CA GLU A 17 26.54 -19.18 -29.19
C GLU A 17 26.06 -19.93 -30.44
N THR A 18 27.01 -20.35 -31.29
CA THR A 18 26.71 -20.99 -32.58
C THR A 18 26.36 -22.47 -32.45
N SER A 19 26.60 -23.10 -31.31
CA SER A 19 26.21 -24.49 -31.03
C SER A 19 25.11 -24.58 -29.99
N LEU A 20 24.23 -25.56 -30.17
CA LEU A 20 23.07 -25.77 -29.30
C LEU A 20 23.49 -26.04 -27.85
N GLU A 21 24.53 -26.84 -27.63
CA GLU A 21 25.00 -27.21 -26.29
C GLU A 21 25.55 -25.99 -25.53
N LYS A 22 26.36 -25.17 -26.19
CA LYS A 22 26.92 -23.95 -25.58
C LYS A 22 25.86 -22.89 -25.35
N GLU A 23 24.90 -22.76 -26.27
CA GLU A 23 23.75 -21.88 -26.11
C GLU A 23 22.84 -22.33 -24.95
N CYS A 24 22.67 -23.64 -24.77
CA CYS A 24 21.95 -24.20 -23.61
C CYS A 24 22.68 -23.86 -22.31
N GLN A 25 24.00 -24.05 -22.27
CA GLN A 25 24.82 -23.72 -21.11
C GLN A 25 24.78 -22.22 -20.78
N ARG A 26 24.88 -21.35 -21.80
CA ARG A 26 24.74 -19.90 -21.64
C ARG A 26 23.41 -19.52 -21.00
N ARG A 27 22.30 -20.12 -21.46
CA ARG A 27 20.96 -19.87 -20.89
C ARG A 27 20.85 -20.33 -19.44
N ILE A 28 21.40 -21.50 -19.11
CA ILE A 28 21.44 -22.01 -17.73
C ILE A 28 22.22 -21.04 -16.83
N MET A 29 23.37 -20.55 -17.31
CA MET A 29 24.17 -19.56 -16.58
C MET A 29 23.41 -18.25 -16.36
N ALA A 30 22.69 -17.74 -17.36
CA ALA A 30 21.86 -16.55 -17.23
C ALA A 30 20.71 -16.74 -16.21
N ILE A 31 20.05 -17.90 -16.22
CA ILE A 31 18.98 -18.22 -15.26
C ILE A 31 19.53 -18.27 -13.82
N ASN A 32 20.69 -18.89 -13.63
CA ASN A 32 21.32 -18.97 -12.32
C ASN A 32 21.76 -17.59 -11.81
N ALA A 33 22.30 -16.74 -12.71
CA ALA A 33 22.69 -15.38 -12.38
C ALA A 33 21.49 -14.50 -11.98
N VAL A 34 20.35 -14.60 -12.70
CA VAL A 34 19.09 -13.95 -12.32
C VAL A 34 18.62 -14.42 -10.95
N THR A 35 18.66 -15.74 -10.72
CA THR A 35 18.21 -16.33 -9.44
C THR A 35 19.05 -15.85 -8.27
N ALA A 36 20.38 -15.83 -8.42
CA ALA A 36 21.29 -15.32 -7.40
C ALA A 36 21.05 -13.83 -7.10
N TYR A 37 20.73 -13.07 -8.14
CA TYR A 37 20.47 -11.64 -8.01
C TYR A 37 19.14 -11.30 -7.32
N CYS A 38 18.12 -12.15 -7.44
CA CYS A 38 16.81 -11.89 -6.82
C CYS A 38 16.86 -11.71 -5.28
N SER A 39 17.90 -12.21 -4.62
CA SER A 39 18.10 -12.02 -3.17
C SER A 39 18.90 -10.77 -2.81
N VAL A 40 19.41 -10.04 -3.80
CA VAL A 40 20.15 -8.80 -3.59
C VAL A 40 19.17 -7.65 -3.44
N GLU A 41 19.25 -6.97 -2.30
CA GLU A 41 18.55 -5.71 -2.09
C GLU A 41 19.26 -4.60 -2.88
N GLU A 42 18.80 -4.35 -4.10
CA GLU A 42 19.14 -3.13 -4.80
C GLU A 42 18.53 -1.95 -4.03
N GLY A 43 19.39 -1.07 -3.50
CA GLY A 43 18.96 0.10 -2.74
C GLY A 43 17.90 0.94 -3.46
N VAL A 44 17.30 1.88 -2.74
CA VAL A 44 16.14 2.65 -3.21
C VAL A 44 16.37 3.26 -4.59
N THR A 45 15.69 2.72 -5.61
CA THR A 45 15.55 3.42 -6.89
C THR A 45 14.59 4.56 -6.66
N PHE A 46 15.15 5.76 -6.43
CA PHE A 46 14.37 6.99 -6.44
C PHE A 46 13.73 7.13 -7.83
N ARG A 47 12.49 6.65 -8.00
CA ARG A 47 11.63 7.18 -9.06
C ARG A 47 11.62 8.69 -8.82
N ARG A 48 12.03 9.46 -9.83
CA ARG A 48 12.04 10.94 -9.80
C ARG A 48 10.65 11.48 -9.45
N SER A 49 10.40 11.59 -8.15
CA SER A 49 9.61 12.64 -7.53
C SER A 49 10.64 13.45 -6.75
N ARG A 50 10.86 14.67 -7.25
CA ARG A 50 11.83 15.69 -6.85
C ARG A 50 12.48 15.54 -5.47
N ALA A 51 13.81 15.47 -5.53
CA ALA A 51 14.81 15.98 -4.60
C ALA A 51 14.81 15.40 -3.16
N ALA A 52 15.72 14.45 -2.93
CA ALA A 52 16.45 14.38 -1.68
C ALA A 52 17.91 13.95 -1.99
N GLN A 53 18.85 14.73 -1.46
CA GLN A 53 20.29 14.45 -1.43
C GLN A 53 20.65 13.76 -0.09
N PRO A 54 21.86 13.19 0.05
CA PRO A 54 22.08 11.86 0.64
C PRO A 54 22.53 11.87 2.11
N ASP A 55 22.25 10.77 2.82
CA ASP A 55 22.79 10.51 4.16
C ASP A 55 24.17 9.81 4.10
N PRO A 56 25.16 10.24 4.91
CA PRO A 56 26.38 9.48 5.21
C PRO A 56 26.24 8.70 6.55
N PRO A 57 27.23 7.87 6.92
CA PRO A 57 26.98 6.59 7.57
C PRO A 57 26.88 6.62 9.10
N VAL A 58 26.21 5.57 9.58
CA VAL A 58 25.93 5.14 10.96
C VAL A 58 26.99 5.52 12.00
N SER A 59 26.58 6.27 13.04
CA SER A 59 27.12 6.14 14.40
C SER A 59 26.35 6.97 15.44
N ALA A 60 26.03 6.31 16.56
CA ALA A 60 25.82 6.81 17.91
C ALA A 60 24.64 7.77 18.22
N VAL A 61 23.68 7.20 18.95
CA VAL A 61 22.83 7.77 20.01
C VAL A 61 22.80 9.31 20.11
N LYS A 62 21.70 9.91 19.67
CA LYS A 62 21.07 11.02 20.38
C LYS A 62 19.62 11.23 19.91
N ASP A 63 18.74 11.36 20.89
CA ASP A 63 17.37 11.85 20.75
C ASP A 63 17.27 13.05 19.80
N GLU A 64 16.14 13.08 19.08
CA GLU A 64 15.27 14.25 18.82
C GLU A 64 14.67 14.22 17.39
N LYS A 65 13.35 13.96 17.35
CA LYS A 65 12.35 14.18 16.28
C LYS A 65 12.15 13.08 15.22
N PRO A 66 11.00 12.37 15.18
CA PRO A 66 10.77 11.32 14.20
C PRO A 66 10.63 11.91 12.79
N LEU A 67 11.58 11.61 11.92
CA LEU A 67 11.41 11.69 10.47
C LEU A 67 10.22 10.77 10.12
N ARG A 68 9.07 11.38 9.83
CA ARG A 68 7.78 10.72 9.62
C ARG A 68 7.95 9.59 8.61
N SER A 69 7.65 8.36 9.01
CA SER A 69 7.73 7.20 8.12
C SER A 69 6.85 7.43 6.87
N GLU A 70 7.23 6.89 5.71
CA GLU A 70 6.41 6.95 4.48
C GLU A 70 4.97 6.46 4.73
N ALA A 71 4.85 5.44 5.58
CA ALA A 71 3.62 4.93 6.14
C ALA A 71 2.75 6.02 6.81
N ASP A 72 3.35 6.86 7.65
CA ASP A 72 2.64 7.97 8.29
C ASP A 72 2.15 9.01 7.27
N ILE A 73 2.93 9.26 6.21
CA ILE A 73 2.55 10.20 5.16
C ILE A 73 1.33 9.66 4.42
N MET A 74 1.36 8.38 4.01
CA MET A 74 0.23 7.71 3.37
C MET A 74 -1.04 7.72 4.25
N LEU A 75 -0.89 7.41 5.54
CA LEU A 75 -2.02 7.41 6.47
C LEU A 75 -2.60 8.82 6.65
N ARG A 76 -1.76 9.86 6.81
CA ARG A 76 -2.25 11.25 6.93
C ARG A 76 -2.98 11.70 5.67
N HIS A 77 -2.45 11.39 4.49
CA HIS A 77 -3.12 11.72 3.23
C HIS A 77 -4.47 11.01 3.10
N ALA A 78 -4.52 9.71 3.44
CA ALA A 78 -5.77 8.95 3.44
C ALA A 78 -6.79 9.49 4.45
N ILE A 79 -6.36 9.85 5.67
CA ILE A 79 -7.23 10.48 6.70
C ILE A 79 -7.79 11.80 6.18
N SER A 80 -6.96 12.64 5.56
CA SER A 80 -7.43 13.89 4.95
C SER A 80 -8.48 13.60 3.87
N SER A 81 -8.23 12.65 2.96
CA SER A 81 -9.19 12.29 1.91
C SER A 81 -10.55 11.88 2.47
N VAL A 82 -10.59 11.02 3.49
CA VAL A 82 -11.88 10.54 4.05
C VAL A 82 -12.56 11.52 5.00
N THR A 83 -11.94 12.65 5.35
CA THR A 83 -12.52 13.67 6.25
C THR A 83 -12.92 14.94 5.50
N THR A 84 -12.24 15.27 4.40
CA THR A 84 -12.50 16.52 3.66
C THR A 84 -13.21 16.31 2.33
N ASP A 85 -13.06 15.16 1.69
CA ASP A 85 -13.64 14.91 0.37
C ASP A 85 -15.13 14.55 0.46
N LYS A 86 -15.92 15.10 -0.47
CA LYS A 86 -17.36 14.78 -0.60
C LYS A 86 -17.60 13.45 -1.32
N ARG A 87 -16.62 12.95 -2.08
CA ARG A 87 -16.70 11.67 -2.81
C ARG A 87 -15.36 10.92 -2.76
N PRO A 88 -14.95 10.45 -1.58
CA PRO A 88 -13.68 9.76 -1.45
C PRO A 88 -13.66 8.42 -2.19
N THR A 89 -12.45 7.98 -2.52
CA THR A 89 -12.20 6.64 -3.08
C THR A 89 -11.50 5.73 -2.09
N ILE A 90 -11.23 6.15 -0.86
CA ILE A 90 -10.62 5.32 0.19
C ILE A 90 -11.66 4.99 1.26
N CYS A 91 -11.73 3.73 1.70
CA CYS A 91 -12.71 3.28 2.69
C CYS A 91 -12.25 3.66 4.11
N PHE A 92 -12.95 4.61 4.75
CA PHE A 92 -12.64 5.05 6.12
C PHE A 92 -12.64 3.90 7.14
N ALA A 93 -13.51 2.90 6.96
CA ALA A 93 -13.60 1.73 7.84
C ALA A 93 -12.41 0.77 7.67
N CYS A 94 -11.88 0.62 6.45
CA CYS A 94 -10.60 -0.07 6.23
C CYS A 94 -9.45 0.75 6.81
N LEU A 95 -9.44 2.06 6.55
CA LEU A 95 -8.41 2.97 7.05
C LEU A 95 -8.30 2.92 8.58
N GLY A 96 -9.43 2.84 9.28
CA GLY A 96 -9.47 2.73 10.74
C GLY A 96 -9.07 1.36 11.31
N ASN A 97 -9.04 0.29 10.51
CA ASN A 97 -8.84 -1.07 11.03
C ASN A 97 -7.35 -1.41 11.21
N PRO A 98 -6.85 -1.60 12.45
CA PRO A 98 -5.44 -1.91 12.71
C PRO A 98 -5.07 -3.35 12.38
N ASN A 99 -6.06 -4.24 12.19
CA ASN A 99 -5.81 -5.63 11.80
C ASN A 99 -5.44 -5.77 10.31
N LEU A 100 -5.45 -4.66 9.57
CA LEU A 100 -5.04 -4.61 8.17
C LEU A 100 -3.66 -3.97 8.04
N THR A 101 -2.88 -4.42 7.06
CA THR A 101 -1.61 -3.77 6.70
C THR A 101 -1.86 -2.35 6.20
N ILE A 102 -0.84 -1.47 6.27
CA ILE A 102 -0.97 -0.08 5.81
C ILE A 102 -1.42 -0.02 4.34
N ARG A 103 -0.89 -0.90 3.49
CA ARG A 103 -1.28 -1.00 2.08
C ARG A 103 -2.77 -1.32 1.90
N GLU A 104 -3.31 -2.23 2.71
CA GLU A 104 -4.73 -2.59 2.68
C GLU A 104 -5.64 -1.49 3.24
N ARG A 105 -5.15 -0.72 4.22
CA ARG A 105 -5.87 0.40 4.85
C ARG A 105 -6.06 1.58 3.92
N VAL A 106 -5.09 1.84 3.04
CA VAL A 106 -5.06 3.02 2.14
C VAL A 106 -5.46 2.71 0.69
N VAL A 107 -6.03 1.53 0.41
CA VAL A 107 -6.48 1.16 -0.94
C VAL A 107 -7.49 2.17 -1.46
N SER A 108 -7.18 2.76 -2.62
CA SER A 108 -8.12 3.58 -3.38
C SER A 108 -8.90 2.71 -4.37
N PHE A 109 -10.23 2.82 -4.33
CA PHE A 109 -11.14 2.18 -5.28
C PHE A 109 -11.21 2.98 -6.59
N ALA A 110 -11.54 2.30 -7.69
CA ALA A 110 -11.64 2.92 -9.01
C ALA A 110 -12.73 4.00 -9.12
N SER A 111 -13.75 3.96 -8.27
CA SER A 111 -14.80 4.98 -8.20
C SER A 111 -15.45 5.02 -6.82
N PRO A 112 -16.11 6.14 -6.45
CA PRO A 112 -16.91 6.21 -5.22
C PRO A 112 -18.01 5.14 -5.15
N GLY A 113 -18.58 4.73 -6.29
CA GLY A 113 -19.56 3.64 -6.33
C GLY A 113 -18.96 2.27 -5.98
N CYS A 114 -17.73 2.00 -6.40
CA CYS A 114 -16.99 0.80 -6.00
C CYS A 114 -16.71 0.79 -4.49
N LEU A 115 -16.34 1.95 -3.94
CA LEU A 115 -16.17 2.15 -2.50
C LEU A 115 -17.47 1.90 -1.74
N THR A 116 -18.59 2.52 -2.12
CA THR A 116 -19.90 2.29 -1.48
C THR A 116 -20.25 0.80 -1.47
N ARG A 117 -20.07 0.11 -2.61
CA ARG A 117 -20.34 -1.33 -2.70
C ARG A 117 -19.45 -2.14 -1.77
N HIS A 118 -18.16 -1.80 -1.69
CA HIS A 118 -17.22 -2.42 -0.76
C HIS A 118 -17.66 -2.21 0.70
N PHE A 119 -17.93 -0.96 1.07
CA PHE A 119 -18.35 -0.57 2.41
C PHE A 119 -19.60 -1.34 2.86
N MET A 120 -20.62 -1.38 2.00
CA MET A 120 -21.86 -2.09 2.30
C MET A 120 -21.65 -3.61 2.47
N ARG A 121 -20.82 -4.23 1.61
CA ARG A 121 -20.60 -5.69 1.66
C ARG A 121 -19.68 -6.14 2.78
N LYS A 122 -18.58 -5.40 3.04
CA LYS A 122 -17.53 -5.80 3.98
C LYS A 122 -17.81 -5.32 5.40
N HIS A 123 -18.34 -4.11 5.55
CA HIS A 123 -18.49 -3.47 6.86
C HIS A 123 -19.95 -3.43 7.33
N VAL A 124 -20.92 -3.08 6.47
CA VAL A 124 -22.31 -2.92 6.94
C VAL A 124 -23.08 -4.24 7.03
N ARG A 125 -23.02 -5.11 6.01
CA ARG A 125 -23.79 -6.37 5.98
C ARG A 125 -23.32 -7.40 7.02
N ARG A 126 -22.08 -7.29 7.48
CA ARG A 126 -21.49 -8.20 8.47
C ARG A 126 -21.78 -7.78 9.91
N LEU A 127 -22.21 -6.54 10.12
CA LEU A 127 -22.65 -6.05 11.42
C LEU A 127 -24.07 -6.55 11.71
N GLY A 128 -24.28 -7.05 12.92
CA GLY A 128 -25.61 -7.27 13.47
C GLY A 128 -26.43 -5.97 13.51
N VAL A 129 -27.76 -6.09 13.48
CA VAL A 129 -28.65 -4.91 13.44
C VAL A 129 -28.46 -3.99 14.65
N ASN A 130 -28.26 -4.58 15.82
CA ASN A 130 -28.04 -3.90 17.11
C ASN A 130 -26.60 -4.10 17.62
N GLU A 131 -25.68 -4.46 16.74
CA GLU A 131 -24.28 -4.62 17.11
C GLU A 131 -23.61 -3.23 17.07
N PRO A 132 -23.09 -2.74 18.21
CA PRO A 132 -22.38 -1.47 18.23
C PRO A 132 -21.09 -1.59 17.44
N THR A 133 -20.74 -0.53 16.72
CA THR A 133 -19.49 -0.41 15.97
C THR A 133 -18.85 0.93 16.26
N GLU A 134 -17.57 1.10 15.91
CA GLU A 134 -16.81 2.31 16.18
C GLU A 134 -16.24 2.88 14.88
N CYS A 135 -16.26 4.21 14.76
CA CYS A 135 -15.48 4.90 13.74
C CYS A 135 -14.16 5.36 14.37
N ARG A 136 -13.07 4.66 14.05
CA ARG A 136 -11.72 4.98 14.57
C ARG A 136 -11.07 6.21 13.95
N ILE A 137 -11.69 6.79 12.92
CA ILE A 137 -11.24 8.06 12.34
C ILE A 137 -11.80 9.25 13.12
N CYS A 138 -13.06 9.14 13.54
CA CYS A 138 -13.76 10.17 14.32
C CYS A 138 -13.74 9.90 15.84
N ASP A 139 -13.25 8.73 16.25
CA ASP A 139 -13.26 8.23 17.63
C ASP A 139 -14.65 8.25 18.29
N VAL A 140 -15.66 7.75 17.57
CA VAL A 140 -17.05 7.70 18.04
C VAL A 140 -17.63 6.29 18.00
N ARG A 141 -18.42 5.95 19.03
CA ARG A 141 -19.19 4.70 19.10
C ARG A 141 -20.57 4.89 18.49
N LEU A 142 -21.01 3.93 17.69
CA LEU A 142 -22.23 3.96 16.90
C LEU A 142 -23.04 2.70 17.20
N GLU A 143 -24.17 2.89 17.87
CA GLU A 143 -24.93 1.79 18.49
C GLU A 143 -25.62 0.85 17.49
N HIS A 144 -26.04 1.40 16.35
CA HIS A 144 -26.82 0.66 15.37
C HIS A 144 -26.22 0.75 13.98
N ARG A 145 -26.47 -0.28 13.18
CA ARG A 145 -26.08 -0.34 11.76
C ARG A 145 -26.53 0.88 10.95
N MET A 146 -27.68 1.47 11.28
CA MET A 146 -28.18 2.69 10.65
C MET A 146 -27.39 3.94 11.04
N HIS A 147 -26.95 4.03 12.31
CA HIS A 147 -26.07 5.12 12.78
C HIS A 147 -24.74 5.07 12.06
N PHE A 148 -24.19 3.86 11.83
CA PHE A 148 -22.94 3.70 11.07
C PHE A 148 -23.05 4.14 9.61
N GLN A 149 -24.14 3.79 8.92
CA GLN A 149 -24.40 4.26 7.55
C GLN A 149 -24.60 5.77 7.49
N SER A 150 -25.38 6.33 8.41
CA SER A 150 -25.62 7.78 8.48
C SER A 150 -24.32 8.56 8.78
N HIS A 151 -23.47 8.00 9.65
CA HIS A 151 -22.16 8.57 9.96
C HIS A 151 -21.24 8.55 8.74
N ALA A 152 -21.20 7.43 8.01
CA ALA A 152 -20.42 7.29 6.78
C ALA A 152 -20.78 8.35 5.72
N GLU A 153 -22.07 8.64 5.53
CA GLU A 153 -22.53 9.65 4.58
C GLU A 153 -22.21 11.08 5.06
N LYS A 154 -22.47 11.38 6.34
CA LYS A 154 -22.32 12.74 6.88
C LYS A 154 -20.88 13.16 7.10
N PHE A 155 -20.02 12.28 7.59
CA PHE A 155 -18.66 12.60 8.02
C PHE A 155 -17.58 12.12 7.06
N HIS A 156 -17.91 11.15 6.18
CA HIS A 156 -16.94 10.53 5.28
C HIS A 156 -17.38 10.49 3.81
N GLY A 157 -18.43 11.22 3.43
CA GLY A 157 -18.89 11.32 2.03
C GLY A 157 -19.26 9.98 1.38
N THR A 158 -19.36 8.90 2.16
CA THR A 158 -19.60 7.54 1.66
C THR A 158 -21.11 7.33 1.59
N VAL A 159 -21.69 7.62 0.43
CA VAL A 159 -23.14 7.54 0.22
C VAL A 159 -23.59 6.09 0.33
N CYS A 160 -24.55 5.82 1.23
CA CYS A 160 -25.04 4.48 1.56
C CYS A 160 -26.51 4.27 1.19
N ARG A 161 -27.03 4.98 0.18
CA ARG A 161 -28.43 4.90 -0.20
C ARG A 161 -28.80 3.47 -0.63
N SER A 162 -29.67 2.83 0.15
CA SER A 162 -30.47 1.71 -0.30
C SER A 162 -31.37 2.20 -1.43
N SER A 163 -31.32 1.56 -2.59
CA SER A 163 -32.41 1.67 -3.55
C SER A 163 -33.68 1.16 -2.84
N ASN A 164 -34.63 2.06 -2.57
CA ASN A 164 -35.99 1.66 -2.21
C ASN A 164 -36.62 0.88 -3.36
#